data_AF-A0A866WLZ6-F1
#
_entry.id   AF-A0A866WLZ6-F1
#
_cell.length_a   1.000
_cell.length_b   1.000
_cell.length_c   1.000
_cell.angle_alpha   90.00
_cell.angle_beta   90.00
_cell.angle_gamma   90.00
#
_symmetry.space_group_name_H-M   'P 1'
#
loop_
_entity.id
_entity.type
_entity.pdbx_description
1 polymer ?
#
loop_
_entity_poly.entity_id
_entity_poly.type
_entity_poly.pdbx_seq_one_letter_code
_entity_poly.pdbx_strand_id
1 'polypeptide(L)'
;MRFATFGLLVVLPTFSLAKDCGIFYDWSGTSHLDVWRDLKAVSMCSDIGGDIPNDELALKNGNGVHRCAVCRNARGGTKDYTRTITQQNDKIIYSVRCGWFGKGKCSA
;
A
#
# COMPACT_ATOMS: atom_id res chain seq x y z
N MET A 1 -11.91 39.82 39.37
CA MET A 1 -12.60 38.52 39.25
C MET A 1 -12.15 37.89 37.93
N ARG A 2 -11.52 36.71 37.98
CA ARG A 2 -10.91 36.04 36.82
C ARG A 2 -12.00 35.24 36.10
N PHE A 3 -12.36 35.62 34.87
CA PHE A 3 -13.17 34.77 34.01
C PHE A 3 -12.26 33.76 33.32
N ALA A 4 -12.34 32.51 33.75
CA ALA A 4 -11.71 31.38 33.11
C ALA A 4 -12.47 31.07 31.82
N THR A 5 -11.91 31.43 30.68
CA THR A 5 -12.43 31.05 29.37
C THR A 5 -12.13 29.57 29.16
N PHE A 6 -13.15 28.73 29.33
CA PHE A 6 -13.09 27.31 28.99
C PHE A 6 -12.92 27.16 27.47
N GLY A 7 -11.70 26.90 27.03
CA GLY A 7 -11.41 26.49 25.66
C GLY A 7 -11.95 25.08 25.42
N LEU A 8 -13.10 24.99 24.75
CA LEU A 8 -13.64 23.71 24.28
C LEU A 8 -12.81 23.24 23.08
N LEU A 9 -11.77 22.43 23.34
CA LEU A 9 -11.01 21.71 22.33
C LEU A 9 -11.90 20.63 21.72
N VAL A 10 -12.51 20.94 20.57
CA VAL A 10 -13.20 19.97 19.74
C VAL A 10 -12.15 19.06 19.11
N VAL A 11 -11.86 17.94 19.76
CA VAL A 11 -11.10 16.84 19.15
C VAL A 11 -12.04 16.17 18.15
N LEU A 12 -12.03 16.64 16.90
CA LEU A 12 -12.65 15.91 15.80
C LEU A 12 -11.95 14.54 15.73
N PRO A 13 -12.66 13.41 15.92
CA PRO A 13 -12.09 12.13 15.52
C PRO A 13 -11.85 12.24 14.03
N THR A 14 -10.58 12.26 13.62
CA THR A 14 -10.22 12.08 12.23
C THR A 14 -10.70 10.69 11.88
N PHE A 15 -11.88 10.61 11.26
CA PHE A 15 -12.29 9.44 10.52
C PHE A 15 -11.17 9.19 9.53
N SER A 16 -10.31 8.24 9.90
CA SER A 16 -9.26 7.72 9.06
C SER A 16 -9.99 6.95 7.98
N LEU A 17 -10.51 7.68 6.98
CA LEU A 17 -11.09 7.10 5.79
C LEU A 17 -10.07 6.08 5.30
N ALA A 18 -10.50 4.82 5.26
CA ALA A 18 -9.65 3.72 4.84
C ALA A 18 -9.09 4.10 3.47
N LYS A 19 -7.77 4.19 3.40
CA LYS A 19 -7.05 4.70 2.24
C LYS A 19 -6.59 3.50 1.43
N ASP A 20 -6.71 3.53 0.11
CA ASP A 20 -6.15 2.48 -0.71
C ASP A 20 -4.65 2.74 -0.92
N CYS A 21 -3.86 1.67 -1.06
CA CYS A 21 -2.44 1.79 -1.33
C CYS A 21 -2.01 0.86 -2.47
N GLY A 22 -1.38 1.42 -3.49
CA GLY A 22 -0.69 0.65 -4.53
C GLY A 22 0.68 0.24 -4.04
N ILE A 23 0.98 -1.06 -4.12
CA ILE A 23 2.27 -1.66 -3.85
C ILE A 23 2.90 -2.00 -5.20
N PHE A 24 3.94 -1.27 -5.59
CA PHE A 24 4.59 -1.36 -6.89
C PHE A 24 5.92 -2.10 -6.78
N TYR A 25 6.15 -3.04 -7.68
CA TYR A 25 7.33 -3.90 -7.69
C TYR A 25 7.56 -4.50 -9.07
N ASP A 26 8.76 -4.99 -9.34
CA ASP A 26 9.14 -5.55 -10.64
C ASP A 26 9.08 -7.08 -10.66
N TRP A 27 8.68 -7.65 -11.80
CA TRP A 27 8.58 -9.08 -12.08
C TRP A 27 9.60 -9.53 -13.11
N SER A 28 10.17 -10.72 -12.91
CA SER A 28 11.05 -11.35 -13.92
C SER A 28 10.27 -12.24 -14.90
N GLY A 29 9.02 -12.59 -14.57
CA GLY A 29 8.10 -13.34 -15.43
C GLY A 29 8.44 -14.82 -15.61
N THR A 30 9.34 -15.39 -14.81
CA THR A 30 9.93 -16.72 -15.06
C THR A 30 10.37 -17.49 -13.82
N SER A 31 10.17 -17.00 -12.58
CA SER A 31 10.82 -17.61 -11.41
C SER A 31 9.95 -17.73 -10.15
N HIS A 32 10.38 -18.59 -9.23
CA HIS A 32 9.80 -18.72 -7.88
C HIS A 32 9.76 -17.40 -7.09
N LEU A 33 10.62 -16.43 -7.47
CA LEU A 33 10.67 -15.11 -6.86
C LEU A 33 9.41 -14.31 -7.18
N ASP A 34 8.75 -14.54 -8.31
CA ASP A 34 7.53 -13.80 -8.68
C ASP A 34 6.37 -14.15 -7.74
N VAL A 35 6.21 -15.44 -7.40
CA VAL A 35 5.23 -15.89 -6.39
C VAL A 35 5.57 -15.31 -5.02
N TRP A 36 6.85 -15.32 -4.63
CA TRP A 36 7.25 -14.71 -3.37
C TRP A 36 6.99 -13.20 -3.36
N ARG A 37 7.19 -12.51 -4.49
CA ARG A 37 6.99 -11.07 -4.58
C ARG A 37 5.55 -10.69 -4.31
N ASP A 38 4.61 -11.47 -4.85
CA ASP A 38 3.18 -11.32 -4.63
C ASP A 38 2.81 -11.58 -3.17
N LEU A 39 3.28 -12.69 -2.60
CA LEU A 39 3.08 -12.99 -1.18
C LEU A 39 3.66 -11.89 -0.28
N LYS A 40 4.78 -11.28 -0.70
CA LYS A 40 5.37 -10.17 0.04
C LYS A 40 4.53 -8.90 -0.06
N ALA A 41 3.97 -8.60 -1.22
CA ALA A 41 3.01 -7.50 -1.38
C ALA A 41 1.78 -7.70 -0.48
N VAL A 42 1.23 -8.92 -0.44
CA VAL A 42 0.11 -9.29 0.46
C VAL A 42 0.49 -9.08 1.92
N SER A 43 1.68 -9.54 2.35
CA SER A 43 2.18 -9.31 3.71
C SER A 43 2.32 -7.81 4.01
N MET A 44 2.86 -7.00 3.09
CA MET A 44 2.99 -5.56 3.28
C MET A 44 1.65 -4.84 3.39
N CYS A 45 0.62 -5.31 2.67
CA CYS A 45 -0.74 -4.80 2.81
C CYS A 45 -1.35 -5.16 4.17
N SER A 46 -1.17 -6.39 4.63
CA SER A 46 -1.60 -6.84 5.96
C SER A 46 -0.93 -6.04 7.07
N ASP A 47 0.36 -5.72 6.94
CA ASP A 47 1.11 -4.89 7.90
C ASP A 47 0.50 -3.48 8.08
N ILE A 48 -0.08 -2.92 7.03
CA ILE A 48 -0.77 -1.62 7.06
C ILE A 48 -2.27 -1.74 7.33
N GLY A 49 -2.74 -2.93 7.67
CA GLY A 49 -4.12 -3.22 8.08
C GLY A 49 -5.13 -3.29 6.95
N GLY A 50 -4.66 -3.41 5.70
CA GLY A 50 -5.52 -3.60 4.53
C GLY A 50 -5.56 -5.05 4.06
N ASP A 51 -6.29 -5.27 2.97
CA ASP A 51 -6.37 -6.54 2.26
C ASP A 51 -6.17 -6.35 0.75
N ILE A 52 -5.63 -7.36 0.07
CA ILE A 52 -5.50 -7.35 -1.41
C ILE A 52 -6.49 -8.36 -1.97
N PRO A 53 -7.52 -7.92 -2.71
CA PRO A 53 -8.37 -8.82 -3.47
C PRO A 53 -7.56 -9.62 -4.50
N ASN A 54 -7.93 -10.88 -4.75
CA ASN A 54 -7.22 -11.73 -5.71
C ASN A 54 -7.19 -11.13 -7.14
N ASP A 55 -8.21 -10.35 -7.52
CA ASP A 55 -8.30 -9.64 -8.80
C ASP A 55 -7.46 -8.36 -8.85
N GLU A 56 -6.81 -7.99 -7.75
CA GLU A 56 -5.97 -6.79 -7.63
C GLU A 56 -4.54 -7.08 -7.20
N LEU A 57 -4.14 -8.35 -7.25
CA LEU A 57 -2.77 -8.80 -7.07
C LEU A 57 -2.09 -8.93 -8.45
N ALA A 58 -0.79 -8.63 -8.52
CA ALA A 58 0.03 -8.84 -9.72
C ALA A 58 -0.46 -8.13 -11.00
N LEU A 59 -1.19 -7.02 -10.84
CA LEU A 59 -1.69 -6.22 -11.95
C LEU A 59 -0.52 -5.66 -12.78
N LYS A 60 -0.68 -5.64 -14.11
CA LYS A 60 0.33 -5.05 -14.99
C LYS A 60 0.30 -3.53 -14.88
N ASN A 61 1.47 -2.93 -14.67
CA ASN A 61 1.62 -1.48 -14.62
C ASN A 61 2.37 -0.97 -15.86
N GLY A 62 1.65 -0.71 -16.95
CA GLY A 62 2.24 -0.31 -18.22
C GLY A 62 2.88 -1.49 -18.97
N ASN A 63 3.98 -1.21 -19.68
CA ASN A 63 4.68 -2.22 -20.49
C ASN A 63 5.83 -2.85 -19.72
N GLY A 64 5.96 -4.18 -19.81
CA GLY A 64 7.12 -4.93 -19.33
C GLY A 64 6.91 -5.60 -17.98
N VAL A 65 7.92 -5.43 -17.11
CA VAL A 65 8.11 -6.17 -15.85
C VAL A 65 7.41 -5.53 -14.65
N HIS A 66 6.96 -4.29 -14.75
CA HIS A 66 6.39 -3.56 -13.63
C HIS A 66 5.00 -4.10 -13.27
N ARG A 67 4.84 -4.47 -12.01
CA ARG A 67 3.57 -4.92 -11.42
C ARG A 67 3.14 -4.01 -10.29
N CYS A 68 1.86 -4.07 -9.99
CA CYS A 68 1.35 -3.55 -8.75
C CYS A 68 0.35 -4.52 -8.10
N ALA A 69 0.16 -4.33 -6.80
CA ALA A 69 -0.96 -4.86 -6.07
C ALA A 69 -1.71 -3.72 -5.39
N VAL A 70 -3.05 -3.74 -5.40
CA VAL A 70 -3.84 -2.70 -4.72
C VAL A 70 -4.28 -3.23 -3.37
N CYS A 71 -3.75 -2.62 -2.32
CA CYS A 71 -4.14 -2.83 -0.93
C CYS A 71 -5.36 -1.96 -0.62
N ARG A 72 -6.51 -2.60 -0.41
CA ARG A 72 -7.76 -1.96 -0.02
C ARG A 72 -7.80 -1.79 1.49
N ASN A 73 -8.53 -0.76 1.91
CA ASN A 73 -8.83 -0.52 3.32
C ASN A 73 -7.59 -0.31 4.22
N ALA A 74 -6.47 0.18 3.68
CA ALA A 74 -5.29 0.41 4.50
C ALA A 74 -5.57 1.47 5.58
N ARG A 75 -4.89 1.34 6.71
CA ARG A 75 -4.98 2.28 7.83
C ARG A 75 -4.68 3.69 7.32
N GLY A 76 -5.58 4.66 7.51
CA GLY A 76 -5.42 5.99 6.90
C GLY A 76 -4.22 6.81 7.40
N GLY A 77 -3.56 6.38 8.48
CA GLY A 77 -2.25 6.92 8.91
C GLY A 77 -1.06 6.41 8.09
N THR A 78 -1.27 5.51 7.13
CA THR A 78 -0.22 4.94 6.29
C THR A 78 0.31 5.99 5.33
N LYS A 79 1.61 6.23 5.40
CA LYS A 79 2.34 7.16 4.54
C LYS A 79 2.93 6.40 3.35
N ASP A 80 3.24 7.15 2.30
CA ASP A 80 4.02 6.62 1.19
C ASP A 80 5.43 6.28 1.65
N TYR A 81 5.93 5.12 1.23
CA TYR A 81 7.29 4.70 1.54
C TYR A 81 7.83 3.79 0.46
N THR A 82 9.14 3.55 0.48
CA THR A 82 9.80 2.58 -0.39
C THR A 82 10.67 1.69 0.48
N ARG A 83 10.63 0.38 0.25
CA ARG A 83 11.45 -0.62 0.93
C ARG A 83 12.17 -1.47 -0.10
N THR A 84 13.47 -1.64 0.10
CA THR A 84 14.25 -2.62 -0.64
C THR A 84 14.33 -3.88 0.20
N ILE A 85 13.94 -5.01 -0.38
CA ILE A 85 13.98 -6.31 0.28
C ILE A 85 14.91 -7.20 -0.53
N THR A 86 15.93 -7.72 0.14
CA THR A 86 16.85 -8.69 -0.46
C THR A 86 16.29 -10.08 -0.24
N GLN A 87 16.08 -10.82 -1.32
CA GLN A 87 15.75 -12.23 -1.25
C GLN A 87 16.77 -13.02 -2.05
N GLN A 88 17.39 -14.01 -1.40
CA GLN A 88 18.55 -14.72 -1.96
C GLN A 88 19.63 -13.70 -2.36
N ASN A 89 19.82 -13.45 -3.66
CA ASN A 89 20.77 -12.46 -4.18
C ASN A 89 20.10 -11.28 -4.90
N ASP A 90 18.77 -11.28 -4.99
CA ASP A 90 18.01 -10.26 -5.72
C ASP A 90 17.55 -9.15 -4.77
N LYS A 91 17.81 -7.90 -5.16
CA LYS A 91 17.27 -6.73 -4.49
C LYS A 91 15.97 -6.33 -5.17
N ILE A 92 14.87 -6.47 -4.45
CA ILE A 92 13.54 -6.15 -4.95
C ILE A 92 13.10 -4.85 -4.28
N ILE A 93 12.70 -3.87 -5.07
CA ILE A 93 12.22 -2.59 -4.57
C ILE A 93 10.70 -2.61 -4.58
N TYR A 94 10.11 -2.38 -3.41
CA TYR A 94 8.68 -2.17 -3.21
C TYR A 94 8.42 -0.71 -2.91
N SER A 95 7.62 -0.06 -3.74
CA SER A 95 7.13 1.29 -3.47
C SER A 95 5.66 1.23 -3.09
N VAL A 96 5.32 1.76 -1.93
CA VAL A 96 3.94 1.91 -1.47
C VAL A 96 3.52 3.35 -1.67
N ARG A 97 2.45 3.56 -2.43
CA ARG A 97 1.82 4.86 -2.63
C ARG A 97 0.37 4.75 -2.26
N CYS A 98 -0.04 5.53 -1.28
CA CYS A 98 -1.40 5.53 -0.81
C CYS A 98 -2.17 6.67 -1.48
N GLY A 99 -3.36 6.36 -1.98
CA GLY A 99 -4.20 7.28 -2.72
C GLY A 99 -5.57 6.67 -2.97
N TRP A 100 -6.22 7.10 -4.05
CA TRP A 100 -7.43 6.47 -4.54
C TRP A 100 -7.06 5.65 -5.77
N PHE A 101 -7.30 4.34 -5.75
CA PHE A 101 -6.94 3.46 -6.87
C PHE A 101 -8.19 2.91 -7.55
N GLY A 102 -8.31 3.10 -8.86
CA GLY A 102 -9.38 2.49 -9.63
C GLY A 102 -9.35 0.96 -9.53
N LYS A 103 -10.52 0.30 -9.57
CA LYS A 103 -10.59 -1.16 -9.50
C LYS A 103 -9.75 -1.81 -10.61
N GLY A 104 -8.88 -2.75 -10.25
CA GLY A 104 -8.03 -3.50 -11.18
C GLY A 104 -6.99 -2.66 -11.91
N LYS A 105 -6.65 -1.47 -11.40
CA LYS A 105 -5.68 -0.55 -12.03
C LYS A 105 -4.58 -0.12 -11.06
N CYS A 106 -3.37 -0.02 -11.60
CA CYS A 106 -2.19 0.49 -10.88
C CYS A 106 -2.09 2.02 -10.82
N SER A 107 -2.96 2.74 -11.54
CA SER A 107 -3.01 4.20 -11.53
C SER A 107 -3.90 4.69 -10.38
N ALA A 108 -3.33 5.54 -9.54
CA ALA A 108 -4.10 6.41 -8.65
C ALA A 108 -4.57 7.68 -9.38
#